data_AF-A0A1Q5Y3H5-F1
#
_entry.id   AF-A0A1Q5Y3H5-F1
#
_cell.length_a   1.000
_cell.length_b   1.000
_cell.length_c   1.000
_cell.angle_alpha   90.00
_cell.angle_beta   90.00
_cell.angle_gamma   90.00
#
_symmetry.space_group_name_H-M   'P 1'
#
loop_
_entity.id
_entity.type
_entity.pdbx_description
1 polymer ?
#
loop_
_entity_poly.entity_id
_entity_poly.type
_entity_poly.pdbx_seq_one_letter_code
_entity_poly.pdbx_strand_id
1 'polypeptide(L)' 'MQNETINLAIQECGTQKKLANACGVTQGAVALWLKGGGINGKYIPLIAKASNGKVTETDILRSLTKSQ' A
#
# COMPACT_ATOMS: atom_id res chain seq x y z
N MET A 1 5.02 12.41 -7.67
CA MET A 1 4.21 11.34 -8.29
C MET A 1 3.70 10.42 -7.18
N GLN A 2 2.50 9.88 -7.31
CA GLN A 2 1.91 8.97 -6.32
C GLN A 2 2.15 7.52 -6.77
N ASN A 3 2.32 6.62 -5.81
CA ASN A 3 2.40 5.18 -6.05
C ASN A 3 1.00 4.66 -6.41
N GLU A 4 0.78 4.38 -7.69
CA GLU A 4 -0.51 3.93 -8.24
C GLU A 4 -0.97 2.60 -7.63
N THR A 5 -0.04 1.70 -7.34
CA THR A 5 -0.30 0.41 -6.70
C THR A 5 -0.90 0.60 -5.30
N ILE A 6 -0.35 1.52 -4.52
CA ILE A 6 -0.88 1.85 -3.19
C ILE A 6 -2.19 2.64 -3.30
N ASN A 7 -2.31 3.52 -4.29
CA ASN A 7 -3.57 4.21 -4.53
C ASN A 7 -4.71 3.23 -4.84
N LEU A 8 -4.46 2.21 -5.66
CA LEU A 8 -5.44 1.17 -5.96
C LEU A 8 -5.83 0.41 -4.69
N ALA A 9 -4.86 -0.01 -3.86
CA ALA A 9 -5.16 -0.65 -2.58
C ALA A 9 -6.03 0.24 -1.66
N ILE A 10 -5.80 1.55 -1.65
CA ILE A 10 -6.60 2.53 -0.90
C ILE A 10 -8.03 2.61 -1.45
N GLN A 11 -8.21 2.65 -2.77
CA GLN A 11 -9.54 2.71 -3.40
C GLN A 11 -10.36 1.46 -3.08
N GLU A 12 -9.74 0.28 -3.15
CA GLU A 12 -10.40 -1.01 -2.82
C GLU A 12 -10.76 -1.09 -1.32
N CYS A 13 -9.88 -0.57 -0.44
CA CYS A 13 -10.21 -0.42 0.99
C CYS A 13 -11.22 0.71 1.27
N GLY A 14 -11.46 1.59 0.30
CA GLY A 14 -12.27 2.80 0.38
C GLY A 14 -11.56 4.04 0.94
N THR A 15 -10.67 3.91 1.94
CA THR A 15 -9.91 5.06 2.48
C THR A 15 -8.53 4.65 2.99
N GLN A 16 -7.62 5.64 3.08
CA GLN A 16 -6.30 5.44 3.70
C GLN A 16 -6.41 4.96 5.15
N LYS A 17 -7.38 5.48 5.91
CA LYS A 17 -7.60 5.08 7.31
C LYS A 17 -8.04 3.62 7.42
N LYS A 18 -8.90 3.15 6.51
CA LYS A 18 -9.33 1.75 6.47
C LYS A 18 -8.17 0.81 6.13
N LEU A 19 -7.35 1.15 5.13
CA LEU A 19 -6.15 0.38 4.79
C LEU A 19 -5.15 0.37 5.96
N ALA A 20 -4.95 1.53 6.61
CA ALA A 20 -4.06 1.65 7.77
C ALA A 20 -4.51 0.74 8.92
N ASN A 21 -5.81 0.74 9.24
CA ASN A 21 -6.38 -0.14 10.25
C ASN A 21 -6.21 -1.62 9.89
N ALA A 22 -6.44 -2.00 8.63
CA ALA A 22 -6.25 -3.38 8.16
C ALA A 22 -4.79 -3.84 8.27
N CYS A 23 -3.83 -2.92 8.12
CA CYS A 23 -2.40 -3.20 8.24
C CYS A 23 -1.84 -2.98 9.65
N GLY A 24 -2.64 -2.50 10.61
CA GLY A 24 -2.18 -2.19 11.97
C GLY A 24 -1.20 -1.01 12.05
N VAL A 25 -1.32 -0.04 11.14
CA VAL A 25 -0.45 1.15 11.07
C VAL A 25 -1.25 2.45 11.16
N THR A 26 -0.55 3.59 11.17
CA THR A 26 -1.19 4.91 11.12
C THR A 26 -1.54 5.32 9.70
N GLN A 27 -2.53 6.22 9.54
CA GLN A 27 -2.84 6.81 8.23
C GLN A 27 -1.62 7.51 7.60
N GLY A 28 -0.75 8.11 8.43
CA GLY A 28 0.49 8.75 7.98
C GLY A 28 1.46 7.76 7.31
N ALA A 29 1.55 6.52 7.80
CA ALA A 29 2.35 5.49 7.16
C ALA A 29 1.84 5.17 5.74
N VAL A 30 0.52 5.04 5.56
CA VAL A 30 -0.10 4.83 4.24
C VAL A 30 0.14 6.04 3.33
N ALA A 31 0.07 7.26 3.85
CA ALA A 31 0.36 8.46 3.08
C ALA A 31 1.83 8.53 2.62
N LEU A 32 2.77 8.03 3.42
CA LEU A 32 4.18 7.89 3.02
C LEU A 32 4.32 6.88 1.87
N TRP A 33 3.69 5.71 1.98
CA TRP A 33 3.73 4.68 0.93
C TRP A 33 3.14 5.19 -0.39
N LEU A 34 2.02 5.92 -0.31
CA LEU A 34 1.39 6.56 -1.47
C LEU A 34 2.31 7.60 -2.12
N LYS A 35 3.20 8.24 -1.37
CA LYS A 35 4.19 9.19 -1.91
C LYS A 35 5.46 8.52 -2.43
N GLY A 36 5.53 7.19 -2.44
CA GLY A 36 6.72 6.44 -2.83
C GLY A 36 7.73 6.24 -1.69
N GLY A 37 7.32 6.50 -0.44
CA GLY A 37 8.12 6.14 0.73
C GLY A 37 8.24 4.62 0.89
N GLY A 38 9.28 4.17 1.57
CA GLY A 38 9.54 2.75 1.79
C GLY A 38 8.43 2.04 2.56
N ILE A 39 8.15 0.79 2.19
CA ILE A 39 7.23 -0.11 2.88
C ILE A 39 8.06 -1.21 3.54
N ASN A 40 7.86 -1.44 4.84
CA ASN A 40 8.47 -2.59 5.50
C ASN A 40 7.81 -3.88 4.97
N GLY A 41 8.62 -4.88 4.61
CA GLY A 41 8.17 -6.14 4.02
C GLY A 41 7.04 -6.83 4.79
N LYS A 42 6.97 -6.68 6.12
CA LYS A 42 5.90 -7.26 6.94
C LYS A 42 4.49 -6.75 6.60
N TYR A 43 4.37 -5.56 6.01
CA TYR A 43 3.09 -4.96 5.64
C TYR A 43 2.64 -5.33 4.21
N ILE A 44 3.55 -5.80 3.36
CA ILE A 44 3.24 -6.17 1.97
C ILE A 44 2.11 -7.22 1.87
N PRO A 45 2.17 -8.37 2.57
CA PRO A 45 1.07 -9.35 2.55
C PRO A 45 -0.23 -8.79 3.13
N LEU A 46 -0.16 -7.88 4.10
CA LEU A 46 -1.33 -7.25 4.70
C LEU A 46 -2.03 -6.30 3.71
N ILE A 47 -1.27 -5.51 2.96
CA ILE A 47 -1.79 -4.60 1.92
C ILE A 47 -2.44 -5.43 0.80
N ALA A 48 -1.77 -6.48 0.33
CA ALA A 48 -2.32 -7.36 -0.72
C ALA A 48 -3.66 -7.99 -0.28
N LYS A 49 -3.71 -8.51 0.95
CA LYS A 49 -4.93 -9.06 1.55
C LYS A 49 -6.02 -8.00 1.72
N ALA A 50 -5.67 -6.80 2.21
CA ALA A 50 -6.62 -5.71 2.43
C ALA A 50 -7.25 -5.20 1.12
N SER A 51 -6.51 -5.28 0.00
CA SER A 51 -7.01 -4.97 -1.34
C SER A 51 -7.89 -6.06 -1.97
N ASN A 52 -8.23 -7.10 -1.21
CA ASN A 52 -9.03 -8.24 -1.68
C ASN A 52 -8.44 -8.91 -2.95
N GLY A 53 -7.11 -8.98 -3.04
CA GLY A 53 -6.39 -9.60 -4.16
C GLY A 53 -6.30 -8.75 -5.43
N LYS A 54 -6.79 -7.51 -5.43
CA LYS A 54 -6.65 -6.58 -6.56
C LYS A 54 -5.22 -6.11 -6.78
N VAL A 55 -4.45 -6.11 -5.70
CA VAL A 55 -3.03 -5.78 -5.71
C VAL A 55 -2.26 -6.96 -5.12
N THR A 56 -1.26 -7.45 -5.85
CA THR A 56 -0.43 -8.56 -5.38
C THR A 56 0.80 -8.06 -4.63
N GLU A 57 1.42 -8.94 -3.84
CA GLU A 57 2.70 -8.63 -3.18
C GLU A 57 3.78 -8.24 -4.20
N THR A 58 3.80 -8.91 -5.36
CA THR A 58 4.70 -8.61 -6.48
C THR A 58 4.46 -7.22 -7.05
N ASP A 59 3.21 -6.78 -7.18
CA ASP A 59 2.89 -5.43 -7.66
C ASP A 59 3.41 -4.38 -6.68
N ILE A 60 3.22 -4.61 -5.38
CA ILE A 60 3.72 -3.71 -4.33
C ILE A 60 5.24 -3.65 -4.38
N LEU A 61 5.93 -4.79 -4.44
CA LEU A 61 7.40 -4.83 -4.53
C LEU A 61 7.91 -4.10 -5.79
N ARG A 62 7.28 -4.33 -6.94
CA ARG A 62 7.63 -3.64 -8.20
C ARG A 62 7.39 -2.13 -8.12
N SER A 63 6.36 -1.70 -7.39
CA SER A 63 6.06 -0.28 -7.18
C SER A 63 7.15 0.43 -6.37
N LEU A 64 7.88 -0.28 -5.52
CA LEU A 64 8.98 0.26 -4.71
C LEU A 64 10.29 0.36 -5.47
N THR A 65 10.51 -0.50 -6.48
CA THR A 65 11.75 -0.49 -7.29
C THR A 65 11.71 0.53 -8.43
N LYS A 66 10.53 0.99 -8.85
CA LYS A 66 10.36 1.95 -9.95
C LYS A 66 10.68 3.41 -9.58
N SER A 67 11.21 3.68 -8.38
CA SER A 67 11.62 5.02 -7.94
C SER A 67 13.10 5.36 -8.23
N GLN A 68 13.69 4.78 -9.28
CA GLN A 68 15.01 5.14 -9.80
C GLN A 68 14.86 6.00 -11.06
#